data_AF-A0A536Y3B9-F1
#
_entry.id   AF-A0A536Y3B9-F1
#
_cell.length_a   1.000
_cell.length_b   1.000
_cell.length_c   1.000
_cell.angle_alpha   90.00
_cell.angle_beta   90.00
_cell.angle_gamma   90.00
#
_symmetry.space_group_name_H-M   'P 1'
#
loop_
_entity.id
_entity.type
_entity.pdbx_description
1 polymer ?
#
loop_
_entity_poly.entity_id
_entity_poly.type
_entity_poly.pdbx_seq_one_letter_code
_entity_poly.pdbx_strand_id
1 'polypeptide(L)'
;MFEGSGFQATYNVTAKKTGDVKAGNRYFGFDCSACHARFAVWDDPGAGAKPFTSKRPCVFRVSCPQCGADRLYRTDQVQPFRA
;
A
#
# COMPACT_ATOMS: atom_id res chain seq x y z
N MET A 1 19.95 -27.31 8.70
CA MET A 1 18.63 -26.78 9.09
C MET A 1 18.75 -25.27 9.02
N PHE A 2 18.14 -24.61 8.02
CA PHE A 2 18.31 -23.17 7.82
C PHE A 2 17.34 -22.44 8.76
N GLU A 3 17.85 -22.07 9.93
CA GLU A 3 17.16 -21.20 10.86
C GLU A 3 16.98 -19.80 10.26
N GLY A 4 15.72 -19.35 10.25
CA GLY A 4 15.33 -17.96 10.44
C GLY A 4 15.87 -16.95 9.44
N SER A 5 15.09 -16.66 8.41
CA SER A 5 14.74 -15.30 7.94
C SER A 5 14.24 -15.39 6.52
N GLY A 6 12.95 -15.66 6.34
CA GLY A 6 12.29 -15.30 5.08
C GLY A 6 12.42 -13.79 4.93
N PHE A 7 13.45 -13.32 4.21
CA PHE A 7 13.73 -11.92 3.95
C PHE A 7 12.54 -11.30 3.22
N GLN A 8 11.56 -10.85 4.01
CA GLN A 8 10.52 -9.95 3.56
C GLN A 8 11.22 -8.62 3.36
N ALA A 9 11.45 -8.24 2.10
CA ALA A 9 12.05 -6.96 1.79
C ALA A 9 11.09 -5.87 2.27
N THR A 10 11.58 -5.01 3.17
CA THR A 10 10.84 -3.87 3.69
C THR A 10 11.12 -2.64 2.83
N TYR A 11 10.08 -2.10 2.22
CA TYR A 11 10.15 -0.89 1.41
C TYR A 11 9.49 0.26 2.16
N ASN A 12 10.21 1.36 2.35
CA ASN A 12 9.59 2.60 2.84
C ASN A 12 8.89 3.27 1.66
N VAL A 13 7.58 3.43 1.75
CA VAL A 13 6.79 4.11 0.71
C VAL A 13 5.89 5.15 1.34
N THR A 14 5.74 6.27 0.65
CA THR A 14 4.99 7.43 1.15
C THR A 14 3.58 7.37 0.57
N ALA A 15 2.57 7.46 1.43
CA ALA A 15 1.20 7.60 0.98
C ALA A 15 1.02 8.91 0.22
N LYS A 16 0.24 8.86 -0.86
CA LYS A 16 -0.22 10.04 -1.57
C LYS A 16 -1.15 10.84 -0.67
N LYS A 17 -0.99 12.16 -0.68
CA LYS A 17 -1.93 13.07 -0.04
C LYS A 17 -3.25 13.02 -0.80
N THR A 18 -4.36 13.26 -0.13
CA THR A 18 -5.70 13.25 -0.74
C THR A 18 -5.80 14.17 -1.95
N GLY A 19 -5.06 15.29 -1.98
CA GLY A 19 -5.01 16.21 -3.13
C GLY A 19 -4.23 15.68 -4.35
N ASP A 20 -3.33 14.72 -4.17
CA ASP A 20 -2.60 14.04 -5.25
C ASP A 20 -3.38 12.87 -5.87
N VAL A 21 -4.48 12.48 -5.21
CA VAL A 21 -5.37 11.41 -5.65
C VAL A 21 -6.48 12.05 -6.49
N LYS A 22 -6.44 11.82 -7.81
CA LYS A 22 -7.41 12.40 -8.75
C LYS A 22 -8.68 11.54 -8.77
N ALA A 23 -9.82 12.19 -8.56
CA ALA A 23 -11.12 11.55 -8.66
C ALA A 23 -11.29 10.88 -10.03
N GLY A 24 -11.78 9.64 -10.04
CA GLY A 24 -11.96 8.85 -11.26
C GLY A 24 -10.78 7.96 -11.64
N ASN A 25 -9.56 8.23 -11.14
CA ASN A 25 -8.41 7.35 -11.32
C ASN A 25 -8.43 6.18 -10.33
N ARG A 26 -7.75 5.08 -10.72
CA ARG A 26 -7.53 3.94 -9.85
C ARG A 26 -6.16 4.02 -9.20
N TYR A 27 -6.10 3.54 -7.97
CA TYR A 27 -4.92 3.57 -7.13
C TYR A 27 -4.78 2.26 -6.37
N PHE A 28 -3.55 1.90 -6.06
CA PHE A 28 -3.23 0.88 -5.08
C PHE A 28 -2.89 1.54 -3.76
N GLY A 29 -3.46 1.02 -2.68
CA GLY A 29 -3.14 1.52 -1.36
C GLY A 29 -3.62 0.60 -0.26
N PHE A 30 -3.73 1.15 0.94
CA PHE A 30 -3.98 0.40 2.15
C PHE A 30 -5.06 1.07 2.99
N ASP A 31 -5.69 0.27 3.84
CA ASP A 31 -6.59 0.75 4.88
C ASP A 31 -5.81 0.92 6.18
N CYS A 32 -5.82 2.13 6.75
CA CYS A 32 -5.09 2.39 7.97
C CYS A 32 -5.76 1.68 9.15
N SER A 33 -5.11 0.71 9.79
CA SER A 33 -5.69 0.04 10.96
C SER A 33 -5.88 0.94 12.19
N ALA A 34 -5.34 2.17 12.19
CA ALA A 34 -5.49 3.11 13.31
C ALA A 34 -6.72 4.03 13.17
N CYS A 35 -6.98 4.55 11.97
CA CYS A 35 -8.09 5.47 11.71
C CYS A 35 -9.11 4.94 10.70
N HIS A 36 -8.90 3.73 10.17
CA HIS A 36 -9.70 3.10 9.10
C HIS A 36 -9.83 3.97 7.85
N ALA A 37 -8.92 4.93 7.68
CA ALA A 37 -8.87 5.75 6.49
C ALA A 37 -8.10 5.01 5.39
N ARG A 38 -8.70 4.98 4.21
CA ARG A 38 -8.05 4.45 3.01
C ARG A 38 -7.17 5.52 2.38
N PHE A 39 -5.96 5.14 2.00
CA PHE A 39 -5.01 6.06 1.35
C PHE A 39 -4.32 5.39 0.16
N ALA A 40 -4.01 6.18 -0.87
CA ALA A 40 -3.30 5.71 -2.05
C ALA A 40 -1.79 5.71 -1.79
N VAL A 41 -1.06 4.78 -2.40
CA VAL A 41 0.40 4.75 -2.38
C VAL A 41 0.93 4.75 -3.81
N TRP A 42 0.33 3.96 -4.70
CA TRP A 42 0.71 3.88 -6.11
C TRP A 42 -0.47 4.19 -7.02
N ASP A 43 -0.17 4.74 -8.19
CA ASP A 43 -1.13 4.87 -9.29
C ASP A 43 -1.35 3.49 -9.92
N ASP A 44 -2.58 3.20 -10.33
CA ASP A 44 -2.91 1.98 -11.06
C ASP A 44 -3.15 2.31 -12.54
N PRO A 45 -2.09 2.33 -13.37
CA PRO A 45 -2.22 2.64 -14.80
C PRO A 45 -2.97 1.55 -15.56
N GLY A 46 -3.08 0.34 -14.98
CA GLY A 46 -3.87 -0.74 -15.53
C GLY A 46 -5.37 -0.55 -15.33
N ALA A 47 -5.80 0.47 -14.59
CA ALA A 47 -7.19 0.72 -14.27
C ALA A 47 -7.94 -0.56 -13.87
N GLY A 48 -7.39 -1.35 -12.95
CA GLY A 48 -7.97 -2.56 -12.39
C GLY A 48 -7.75 -3.80 -13.24
N ALA A 49 -6.96 -3.73 -14.32
CA ALA A 49 -6.68 -4.88 -15.18
C ALA A 49 -5.98 -6.02 -14.45
N LYS A 50 -5.18 -5.74 -13.41
CA LYS A 50 -4.51 -6.75 -12.59
C LYS A 50 -4.41 -6.33 -11.12
N PRO A 51 -4.55 -7.27 -10.17
CA PRO A 51 -4.23 -7.00 -8.78
C PRO A 51 -2.73 -6.70 -8.63
N PHE A 52 -2.36 -5.96 -7.59
CA PHE A 52 -0.95 -5.73 -7.26
C PHE A 52 -0.31 -7.05 -6.84
N THR A 53 0.54 -7.62 -7.69
CA THR A 53 1.25 -8.86 -7.40
C THR A 53 2.74 -8.59 -7.29
N SER A 54 3.35 -8.83 -6.13
CA SER A 54 4.81 -8.95 -6.02
C SER A 54 5.19 -10.44 -6.06
N LYS A 55 6.23 -10.78 -6.85
CA LYS A 55 6.74 -12.15 -6.97
C LYS A 55 7.29 -12.73 -5.65
N ARG A 56 7.53 -11.87 -4.65
CA ARG A 56 8.00 -12.23 -3.31
C ARG A 56 7.13 -11.51 -2.28
N PRO A 57 6.94 -12.08 -1.09
CA PRO A 57 6.28 -11.37 0.00
C PRO A 57 7.12 -10.15 0.38
N CYS A 58 6.56 -8.97 0.19
CA CYS A 58 7.19 -7.70 0.56
C CYS A 58 6.37 -7.03 1.66
N VAL A 59 7.05 -6.21 2.47
CA VAL A 59 6.42 -5.37 3.47
C VAL A 59 6.65 -3.93 3.08
N PHE A 60 5.61 -3.11 3.21
CA PHE A 60 5.61 -1.70 2.90
C PHE A 60 5.41 -0.93 4.20
N ARG A 61 6.42 -0.17 4.61
CA ARG A 61 6.29 0.79 5.70
C ARG A 61 5.67 2.06 5.15
N VAL A 62 4.49 2.41 5.64
CA VAL A 62 3.73 3.57 5.18
C VAL A 62 3.17 4.36 6.36
N SER A 63 3.42 5.66 6.34
CA SER A 63 2.77 6.61 7.23
C SER A 63 1.41 7.01 6.68
N CYS A 64 0.36 6.86 7.49
CA CYS A 64 -0.98 7.29 7.13
C CYS A 64 -1.01 8.82 6.98
N PRO A 65 -1.49 9.37 5.84
CA PRO A 65 -1.53 10.81 5.62
C PRO A 65 -2.68 11.49 6.39
N GLN A 66 -3.62 10.70 6.92
CA GLN A 66 -4.76 11.19 7.70
C GLN A 66 -4.44 11.32 9.20
N CYS A 67 -3.86 10.28 9.81
CA CYS A 67 -3.60 10.25 11.26
C CYS A 67 -2.11 10.26 11.64
N GLY A 68 -1.20 10.17 10.67
CA GLY A 68 0.25 10.14 10.90
C GLY A 68 0.79 8.80 11.40
N ALA A 69 -0.05 7.78 11.59
CA ALA A 69 0.38 6.48 12.07
C ALA A 69 1.31 5.79 11.06
N ASP A 70 2.52 5.46 11.49
CA ASP A 70 3.50 4.67 10.74
C ASP A 70 3.25 3.17 11.00
N ARG A 71 2.93 2.42 9.94
CA ARG A 71 2.61 1.00 10.02
C ARG A 71 3.23 0.22 8.87
N LEU A 72 3.40 -1.08 9.11
CA LEU A 72 3.89 -2.04 8.14
C LEU A 72 2.71 -2.79 7.51
N TYR A 73 2.62 -2.75 6.19
CA TYR A 73 1.59 -3.40 5.40
C TYR A 73 2.20 -4.46 4.50
N ARG A 74 1.56 -5.62 4.38
CA ARG A 74 2.03 -6.67 3.46
C ARG A 74 1.54 -6.42 2.04
N THR A 75 2.23 -6.97 1.04
CA THR A 75 1.77 -6.98 -0.36
C THR A 75 0.33 -7.46 -0.51
N ASP A 76 -0.07 -8.49 0.26
CA ASP A 76 -1.44 -9.04 0.23
C ASP A 76 -2.51 -8.08 0.79
N GLN A 77 -2.10 -7.11 1.62
CA GLN A 77 -2.99 -6.07 2.14
C GLN A 77 -3.17 -4.90 1.18
N VAL A 78 -2.42 -4.87 0.06
CA VAL A 78 -2.61 -3.87 -0.98
C VAL A 78 -3.97 -4.08 -1.60
N GLN A 79 -4.83 -3.07 -1.51
CA GLN A 79 -6.13 -3.11 -2.14
C GLN A 79 -6.23 -2.06 -3.25
N PRO A 80 -6.65 -2.46 -4.46
CA PRO A 80 -7.02 -1.51 -5.49
C PRO A 80 -8.28 -0.77 -5.06
N PHE A 81 -8.32 0.53 -5.30
CA PHE A 81 -9.51 1.35 -5.11
C PHE A 81 -9.58 2.47 -6.14
N ARG A 82 -10.77 3.03 -6.28
CA ARG A 82 -11.02 4.20 -7.12
C ARG A 82 -11.29 5.38 -6.20
N ALA A 83 -10.68 6.52 -6.53
CA ALA A 83 -10.88 7.78 -5.80
C ALA A 83 -12.10 8.55 -6.30
#